data_AF-Q05WB7-F1
#
_entry.id   AF-Q05WB7-F1
#
_cell.length_a   1.000
_cell.length_b   1.000
_cell.length_c   1.000
_cell.angle_alpha   90.00
_cell.angle_beta   90.00
_cell.angle_gamma   90.00
#
_symmetry.space_group_name_H-M   'P 1'
#
loop_
_entity.id
_entity.type
_entity.pdbx_description
1 polymer ?
#
loop_
_entity_poly.entity_id
_entity_poly.type
_entity_poly.pdbx_seq_one_letter_code
_entity_poly.pdbx_strand_id
1 'polypeptide(L)'
;MGGHPMVRIRQRQDRHFMDDEGRMFWINGPEEFCYLSEQRQWRTGLSFQQVLEWKQCAPSGLVSQRFGSILAACEAFEHNQVIWSHDLYLRRMGDQMQLHRSATDYRPTAMKNAEAAGRRVQPQPWLGTAQTAPSCEWPSPTTLGQDLPHPRRRRRSGLKAPAH
;
A
#
# COMPACT_ATOMS: atom_id res chain seq x y z
N MET A 1 5.54 0.90 -33.53
CA MET A 1 4.75 1.24 -32.34
C MET A 1 5.29 0.42 -31.19
N GLY A 2 6.08 1.04 -30.30
CA GLY A 2 6.57 0.36 -29.10
C GLY A 2 5.42 0.24 -28.12
N GLY A 3 4.83 -0.94 -27.98
CA GLY A 3 3.89 -1.20 -26.90
C GLY A 3 4.66 -1.06 -25.59
N HIS A 4 4.30 -0.07 -24.77
CA HIS A 4 4.75 -0.07 -23.39
C HIS A 4 4.33 -1.41 -22.77
N PRO A 5 5.24 -2.15 -22.11
CA PRO A 5 4.87 -3.38 -21.44
C PRO A 5 3.70 -3.08 -20.51
N MET A 6 2.59 -3.79 -20.72
CA MET A 6 1.42 -3.69 -19.85
C MET A 6 1.82 -4.28 -18.50
N VAL A 7 1.72 -3.51 -17.44
CA VAL A 7 1.96 -4.00 -16.07
C VAL A 7 0.86 -5.02 -15.77
N ARG A 8 1.23 -6.24 -15.39
CA ARG A 8 0.25 -7.33 -15.16
C ARG A 8 0.15 -7.70 -13.70
N ILE A 9 -1.05 -8.06 -13.25
CA ILE A 9 -1.23 -8.66 -11.94
C ILE A 9 -0.66 -10.08 -12.00
N ARG A 10 0.47 -10.31 -11.32
CA ARG A 10 1.16 -11.60 -11.31
C ARG A 10 0.60 -12.55 -10.25
N GLN A 11 0.32 -12.01 -9.06
CA GLN A 11 -0.22 -12.76 -7.93
C GLN A 11 -1.31 -11.93 -7.27
N ARG A 12 -2.43 -12.57 -6.94
CA ARG A 12 -3.54 -11.90 -6.25
C ARG A 12 -4.14 -12.84 -5.20
N GLN A 13 -4.40 -12.28 -4.03
CA GLN A 13 -5.19 -12.90 -2.98
C GLN A 13 -6.17 -11.87 -2.45
N ASP A 14 -7.46 -12.12 -2.66
CA ASP A 14 -8.56 -11.24 -2.27
C ASP A 14 -8.37 -9.80 -2.77
N ARG A 15 -8.05 -8.89 -1.85
CA ARG A 15 -7.89 -7.45 -2.07
C ARG A 15 -6.43 -7.02 -2.14
N HIS A 16 -5.51 -7.96 -2.23
CA HIS A 16 -4.08 -7.69 -2.32
C HIS A 16 -3.52 -8.30 -3.59
N PHE A 17 -2.60 -7.62 -4.25
CA PHE A 17 -1.92 -8.17 -5.40
C PHE A 17 -0.49 -7.65 -5.54
N MET A 18 0.30 -8.38 -6.33
CA MET A 18 1.65 -8.04 -6.71
C MET A 18 1.74 -8.04 -8.24
N ASP A 19 2.42 -7.06 -8.81
CA ASP A 19 2.65 -6.99 -10.25
C ASP A 19 3.88 -7.80 -10.69
N ASP A 20 4.19 -7.73 -11.98
CA ASP A 20 5.35 -8.37 -12.59
C ASP A 20 6.69 -7.75 -12.18
N GLU A 21 6.70 -6.48 -11.79
CA GLU A 21 7.85 -5.76 -11.22
C GLU A 21 8.06 -6.05 -9.72
N GLY A 22 7.14 -6.77 -9.06
CA GLY A 22 7.19 -7.09 -7.64
C GLY A 22 6.69 -5.98 -6.73
N ARG A 23 6.06 -4.93 -7.28
CA ARG A 23 5.34 -3.91 -6.51
C ARG A 23 4.05 -4.48 -5.97
N MET A 24 3.68 -4.05 -4.77
CA MET A 24 2.50 -4.55 -4.07
C MET A 24 1.43 -3.50 -3.98
N PHE A 25 0.17 -3.93 -4.10
CA PHE A 25 -0.99 -3.05 -4.06
C PHE A 25 -2.11 -3.65 -3.23
N TRP A 26 -2.84 -2.79 -2.53
CA TRP A 26 -4.05 -3.12 -1.78
C TRP A 26 -5.26 -2.40 -2.37
N ILE A 27 -6.39 -3.10 -2.43
CA ILE A 27 -7.71 -2.59 -2.84
C ILE A 27 -8.49 -2.23 -1.57
N ASN A 28 -8.55 -0.95 -1.27
CA ASN A 28 -9.16 -0.41 -0.06
C ASN A 28 -10.59 0.04 -0.33
N GLY A 29 -11.40 0.12 0.74
CA GLY A 29 -12.77 0.62 0.68
C GLY A 29 -13.82 -0.42 0.30
N PRO A 30 -15.11 -0.03 0.25
CA PRO A 30 -16.22 -0.90 -0.17
C PRO A 30 -16.05 -1.45 -1.59
N GLU A 31 -16.79 -2.49 -1.94
CA GLU A 31 -16.71 -3.12 -3.26
C GLU A 31 -17.11 -2.15 -4.38
N GLU A 32 -18.14 -1.34 -4.17
CA GLU A 32 -18.67 -0.37 -5.13
C GLU A 32 -17.94 0.99 -5.09
N PHE A 33 -16.97 1.13 -4.19
CA PHE A 33 -16.26 2.39 -3.95
C PHE A 33 -14.84 2.14 -3.43
N CYS A 34 -14.06 1.45 -4.24
CA CYS A 34 -12.70 1.06 -3.88
C CYS A 34 -11.63 1.95 -4.51
N TYR A 35 -10.42 1.88 -3.98
CA TYR A 35 -9.22 2.50 -4.57
C TYR A 35 -7.99 1.64 -4.30
N LEU A 36 -6.98 1.77 -5.16
CA LEU A 36 -5.70 1.10 -5.03
C LEU A 36 -4.75 1.95 -4.19
N SER A 37 -3.96 1.29 -3.33
CA SER A 37 -2.81 1.91 -2.67
C SER A 37 -1.59 1.01 -2.76
N GLU A 38 -0.46 1.58 -3.16
CA GLU A 38 0.82 0.87 -3.20
C GLU A 38 1.34 0.60 -1.77
N GLN A 39 1.90 -0.59 -1.59
CA GLN A 39 2.57 -1.04 -0.38
C GLN A 39 4.06 -1.21 -0.63
N ARG A 40 4.86 -0.56 0.21
CA ARG A 40 6.31 -0.75 0.27
C ARG A 40 6.62 -1.97 1.14
N GLN A 41 7.30 -2.96 0.58
CA GLN A 41 7.81 -4.09 1.33
C GLN A 41 8.94 -3.65 2.26
N TRP A 42 8.95 -4.17 3.50
CA TRP A 42 10.00 -3.87 4.47
C TRP A 42 11.29 -4.63 4.20
N ARG A 43 11.18 -5.78 3.53
CA ARG A 43 12.23 -6.75 3.27
C ARG A 43 12.11 -7.24 1.84
N THR A 44 13.25 -7.46 1.20
CA THR A 44 13.35 -8.12 -0.09
C THR A 44 13.34 -9.64 0.10
N GLY A 45 13.11 -10.38 -0.99
CA GLY A 45 13.22 -11.84 -1.00
C GLY A 45 12.06 -12.60 -0.34
N LEU A 46 11.02 -11.90 0.13
CA LEU A 46 9.81 -12.53 0.64
C LEU A 46 8.86 -12.88 -0.50
N SER A 47 8.20 -14.04 -0.39
CA SER A 47 7.08 -14.35 -1.27
C SER A 47 5.87 -13.49 -0.93
N PHE A 48 4.96 -13.28 -1.89
CA PHE A 48 3.72 -12.55 -1.67
C PHE A 48 2.94 -13.06 -0.45
N GLN A 49 2.81 -14.38 -0.31
CA GLN A 49 2.14 -15.01 0.84
C GLN A 49 2.84 -14.67 2.16
N GLN A 50 4.17 -14.70 2.18
CA GLN A 50 4.93 -14.32 3.37
C GLN A 50 4.74 -12.84 3.72
N VAL A 51 4.68 -11.95 2.73
CA VAL A 51 4.42 -10.53 3.00
C VAL A 51 3.03 -10.35 3.63
N LEU A 52 2.01 -11.07 3.16
CA LEU A 52 0.65 -10.99 3.72
C LEU A 52 0.56 -11.60 5.12
N GLU A 53 1.08 -12.82 5.31
CA GLU A 53 1.08 -13.49 6.61
C GLU A 53 1.85 -12.71 7.67
N TRP A 54 3.02 -12.21 7.29
CA TRP A 54 3.92 -11.49 8.19
C TRP A 54 3.71 -9.97 8.21
N LYS A 55 2.73 -9.50 7.45
CA LYS A 55 2.41 -8.08 7.17
C LYS A 55 3.68 -7.23 7.02
N GLN A 56 4.62 -7.69 6.18
CA GLN A 56 5.93 -7.08 5.98
C GLN A 56 5.87 -5.91 4.97
N CYS A 57 4.90 -5.04 5.14
CA CYS A 57 4.73 -3.90 4.26
C CYS A 57 4.06 -2.71 4.96
N ALA A 58 4.21 -1.53 4.38
CA ALA A 58 3.58 -0.30 4.82
C ALA A 58 3.11 0.53 3.61
N PRO A 59 2.09 1.38 3.76
CA PRO A 59 1.63 2.22 2.66
C PRO A 59 2.75 3.16 2.19
N SER A 60 2.94 3.27 0.87
CA SER A 60 3.93 4.21 0.31
C SER A 60 3.41 5.64 0.20
N GLY A 61 2.09 5.82 0.32
CA GLY A 61 1.37 7.05 0.04
C GLY A 61 0.90 7.20 -1.41
N LEU A 62 1.28 6.29 -2.32
CA LEU A 62 0.77 6.29 -3.69
C LEU A 62 -0.63 5.66 -3.72
N VAL A 63 -1.62 6.41 -4.20
CA VAL A 63 -3.02 5.98 -4.28
C VAL A 63 -3.65 6.32 -5.63
N SER A 64 -4.61 5.51 -6.06
CA SER A 64 -5.34 5.73 -7.32
C SER A 64 -6.53 6.66 -7.16
N GLN A 65 -7.17 6.99 -8.29
CA GLN A 65 -8.58 7.37 -8.31
C GLN A 65 -9.49 6.27 -7.72
N ARG A 66 -10.76 6.61 -7.50
CA ARG A 66 -11.77 5.64 -7.06
C ARG A 66 -12.36 4.89 -8.24
N PHE A 67 -12.75 3.65 -7.98
CA PHE A 67 -13.40 2.74 -8.94
C PHE A 67 -14.76 2.30 -8.41
N GLY A 68 -15.68 2.05 -9.35
CA GLY A 68 -17.03 1.57 -9.05
C GLY A 68 -17.12 0.07 -8.77
N SER A 69 -16.02 -0.67 -8.95
CA SER A 69 -15.91 -2.08 -8.58
C SER A 69 -14.44 -2.49 -8.42
N ILE A 70 -14.21 -3.58 -7.70
CA ILE A 70 -12.88 -4.21 -7.63
C ILE A 70 -12.40 -4.64 -9.02
N LEU A 71 -13.30 -5.20 -9.84
CA LEU A 71 -12.97 -5.61 -11.20
C LEU A 71 -12.48 -4.43 -12.04
N ALA A 72 -13.19 -3.30 -11.99
CA ALA A 72 -12.79 -2.09 -12.70
C ALA A 72 -11.43 -1.56 -12.23
N ALA A 73 -11.10 -1.68 -10.94
CA ALA A 73 -9.80 -1.30 -10.42
C ALA A 73 -8.67 -2.20 -10.98
N CYS A 74 -8.91 -3.52 -11.05
CA CYS A 74 -7.96 -4.47 -11.61
C CYS A 74 -7.76 -4.26 -13.12
N GLU A 75 -8.84 -4.12 -13.88
CA GLU A 75 -8.77 -3.85 -15.33
C GLU A 75 -8.03 -2.55 -15.62
N ALA A 76 -8.34 -1.48 -14.88
CA ALA A 76 -7.64 -0.20 -15.03
C ALA A 76 -6.14 -0.33 -14.71
N PHE A 77 -5.77 -1.14 -13.72
CA PHE A 77 -4.37 -1.43 -13.40
C PHE A 77 -3.66 -2.13 -14.56
N GLU A 78 -4.23 -3.24 -15.04
CA GLU A 78 -3.61 -4.04 -16.12
C GLU A 78 -3.54 -3.29 -17.46
N HIS A 79 -4.43 -2.32 -17.67
CA HIS A 79 -4.49 -1.50 -18.87
C HIS A 79 -3.72 -0.18 -18.76
N ASN A 80 -2.97 0.05 -17.67
CA ASN A 80 -2.24 1.31 -17.41
C ASN A 80 -3.15 2.56 -17.43
N GLN A 81 -4.39 2.44 -16.94
CA GLN A 81 -5.40 3.50 -16.89
C GLN A 81 -5.57 4.09 -15.47
N VAL A 82 -4.69 3.72 -14.55
CA VAL A 82 -4.71 4.25 -13.18
C VAL A 82 -4.08 5.65 -13.16
N ILE A 83 -4.81 6.59 -12.57
CA ILE A 83 -4.32 7.93 -12.26
C ILE A 83 -3.79 7.89 -10.83
N TRP A 84 -2.48 8.00 -10.70
CA TRP A 84 -1.82 7.98 -9.40
C TRP A 84 -1.74 9.38 -8.78
N SER A 85 -1.91 9.43 -7.47
CA SER A 85 -1.78 10.64 -6.65
C SER A 85 -1.12 10.29 -5.32
N HIS A 86 -0.63 11.31 -4.61
CA HIS A 86 0.04 11.14 -3.33
C HIS A 86 -0.88 11.53 -2.17
N ASP A 87 -1.15 10.56 -1.30
CA ASP A 87 -1.76 10.79 0.00
C ASP A 87 -0.68 11.01 1.07
N LEU A 88 -0.53 12.26 1.50
CA LEU A 88 0.48 12.65 2.50
C LEU A 88 0.25 12.03 3.87
N TYR A 89 -1.00 11.69 4.21
CA TYR A 89 -1.31 11.05 5.48
C TYR A 89 -0.85 9.59 5.47
N LEU A 90 -1.22 8.83 4.44
CA LEU A 90 -0.77 7.45 4.27
C LEU A 90 0.74 7.38 4.13
N ARG A 91 1.35 8.36 3.46
CA ARG A 91 2.80 8.47 3.40
C ARG A 91 3.44 8.56 4.79
N ARG A 92 3.01 9.54 5.59
CA ARG A 92 3.53 9.75 6.94
C ARG A 92 3.27 8.55 7.85
N MET A 93 2.10 7.93 7.72
CA MET A 93 1.79 6.70 8.43
C MET A 93 2.77 5.59 8.06
N GLY A 94 3.04 5.38 6.78
CA GLY A 94 4.00 4.38 6.33
C GLY A 94 5.42 4.63 6.85
N ASP A 95 5.87 5.89 6.81
CA ASP A 95 7.17 6.28 7.36
C ASP A 95 7.23 6.07 8.89
N GLN A 96 6.14 6.36 9.62
CA GLN A 96 6.04 6.07 11.06
C GLN A 96 6.02 4.56 11.38
N MET A 97 5.31 3.77 10.57
CA MET A 97 5.33 2.30 10.69
C MET A 97 6.74 1.76 10.48
N GLN A 98 7.49 2.34 9.55
CA GLN A 98 8.88 1.97 9.28
C GLN A 98 9.81 2.36 10.45
N LEU A 99 9.63 3.53 11.06
CA LEU A 99 10.42 3.97 12.22
C LEU A 99 10.18 3.11 13.46
N HIS A 100 8.92 2.74 13.71
CA HIS A 100 8.53 1.97 14.89
C HIS A 100 8.56 0.46 14.67
N ARG A 101 9.07 -0.02 13.53
CA ARG A 101 9.24 -1.46 13.30
C ARG A 101 10.34 -1.96 14.24
N SER A 102 9.96 -2.69 15.28
CA SER A 102 10.93 -3.42 16.06
C SER A 102 11.27 -4.72 15.32
N ALA A 103 12.56 -5.06 15.28
CA ALA A 103 13.05 -6.28 14.65
C ALA A 103 12.45 -7.56 15.28
N THR A 104 11.92 -7.45 16.50
CA THR A 104 11.33 -8.52 17.29
C THR A 104 9.81 -8.42 17.43
N ASP A 105 9.21 -7.23 17.30
CA ASP A 105 7.83 -6.98 17.77
C ASP A 105 6.75 -7.23 16.72
N TYR A 106 7.10 -7.37 15.44
CA TYR A 106 6.08 -7.67 14.45
C TYR A 106 5.71 -9.15 14.46
N ARG A 107 4.96 -9.56 15.49
CA ARG A 107 4.24 -10.83 15.52
C ARG A 107 2.84 -10.62 14.95
N PRO A 108 2.55 -11.11 13.74
CA PRO A 108 1.25 -10.96 13.12
C PRO A 108 0.16 -11.59 13.98
N THR A 109 -1.05 -11.05 13.88
CA THR A 109 -2.24 -11.62 14.54
C THR A 109 -2.40 -13.11 14.23
N ALA A 110 -2.07 -13.54 13.00
CA ALA A 110 -2.09 -14.95 12.61
C ALA A 110 -1.17 -15.82 13.48
N MET A 111 0.05 -15.36 13.78
CA MET A 111 1.01 -16.10 14.63
C MET A 111 0.66 -16.07 16.11
N LYS A 112 -0.02 -15.00 16.57
CA LYS A 112 -0.60 -14.96 17.93
C LYS A 112 -1.78 -15.92 18.06
N ASN A 113 -2.67 -15.95 17.07
CA ASN A 113 -3.83 -16.84 17.05
C ASN A 113 -3.41 -18.31 16.93
N ALA A 114 -2.38 -18.61 16.13
CA ALA A 114 -1.84 -19.96 16.01
C ALA A 114 -1.29 -20.48 17.35
N GLU A 115 -0.53 -19.65 18.07
CA GLU A 115 -0.02 -19.99 19.40
C GLU A 115 -1.15 -20.18 20.42
N ALA A 116 -2.11 -19.27 20.45
CA ALA A 116 -3.27 -19.38 21.34
C ALA A 116 -4.09 -20.65 21.08
N ALA A 117 -4.11 -21.14 19.83
CA ALA A 117 -4.75 -22.38 19.44
C ALA A 117 -3.86 -23.62 19.63
N GLY A 118 -2.68 -23.50 20.26
CA GLY A 118 -1.73 -24.60 20.45
C GLY A 118 -1.10 -25.12 19.15
N ARG A 119 -1.23 -24.39 18.04
CA ARG A 119 -0.66 -24.77 16.75
C ARG A 119 0.80 -24.35 16.66
N ARG A 120 1.55 -25.05 15.81
CA ARG A 120 2.95 -24.71 15.54
C ARG A 120 3.05 -23.33 14.90
N VAL A 121 3.74 -22.43 15.58
CA VAL A 121 4.06 -21.08 15.07
C VAL A 121 5.21 -21.22 14.08
N GLN A 122 5.03 -20.69 12.87
CA GLN A 122 6.11 -20.67 11.90
C GLN A 122 7.16 -19.65 12.33
N PRO A 123 8.46 -19.94 12.21
CA PRO A 123 9.49 -18.95 12.45
C PRO A 123 9.41 -17.84 11.40
N GLN A 124 9.92 -16.66 11.75
CA GLN A 124 10.03 -15.56 10.80
C GLN A 124 10.89 -15.98 9.60
N PRO A 125 10.42 -15.80 8.34
CA PRO A 125 11.09 -16.32 7.16
C PRO A 125 12.43 -15.63 6.86
N TRP A 126 12.69 -14.48 7.47
CA TRP A 126 13.95 -13.72 7.35
C TRP A 126 14.94 -14.00 8.49
N LEU A 127 14.67 -14.98 9.36
CA LEU A 127 15.66 -15.41 10.36
C LEU A 127 16.81 -16.13 9.66
N GLY A 128 18.04 -15.68 9.93
CA GLY A 128 19.25 -16.25 9.32
C GLY A 128 19.59 -15.76 7.92
N THR A 129 18.76 -14.89 7.32
CA THR A 129 19.08 -14.23 6.04
C THR A 129 19.75 -12.88 6.27
N ALA A 130 20.81 -12.58 5.49
CA ALA A 130 21.40 -11.24 5.44
C ALA A 130 20.34 -10.26 4.92
N GLN A 131 19.90 -9.35 5.78
CA GLN A 131 18.84 -8.40 5.43
C GLN A 131 19.44 -7.30 4.58
N THR A 132 18.97 -7.16 3.35
CA THR A 132 19.23 -5.95 2.56
C THR A 132 18.54 -4.78 3.25
N ALA A 133 19.21 -3.63 3.31
CA ALA A 133 18.56 -2.40 3.74
C ALA A 133 17.30 -2.19 2.87
N PRO A 134 16.20 -1.68 3.45
CA PRO A 134 15.00 -1.42 2.67
C PRO A 134 15.36 -0.53 1.48
N SER A 135 14.93 -0.94 0.27
CA SER A 135 15.10 -0.14 -0.93
C SER A 135 14.30 1.15 -0.75
N CYS A 136 15.01 2.22 -0.44
CA CYS A 136 14.49 3.57 -0.25
C CYS A 136 15.03 4.48 -1.36
N GLU A 137 15.10 4.00 -2.60
CA GLU A 137 15.34 4.92 -3.71
C GLU A 137 14.03 5.63 -4.01
N TRP A 138 13.94 6.86 -3.48
CA TRP A 138 13.00 7.85 -3.95
C TRP A 138 13.32 8.11 -5.42
N PRO A 139 12.36 8.07 -6.36
CA PRO A 139 12.59 8.71 -7.65
C PRO A 139 12.80 10.18 -7.36
N SER A 140 14.05 10.64 -7.37
CA SER A 140 14.41 12.05 -7.28
C SER A 140 13.47 12.80 -8.19
N PRO A 141 12.75 13.85 -7.71
CA PRO A 141 11.85 14.60 -8.55
C PRO A 141 12.67 15.15 -9.70
N THR A 142 12.59 14.48 -10.83
CA THR A 142 13.23 14.93 -12.05
C THR A 142 12.46 16.19 -12.40
N THR A 143 13.19 17.29 -12.35
CA THR A 143 12.82 18.64 -12.71
C THR A 143 11.89 18.63 -13.93
N LEU A 144 10.57 18.66 -13.71
CA LEU A 144 9.52 19.08 -14.66
C LEU A 144 8.18 18.93 -13.92
N GLY A 145 7.83 19.97 -13.19
CA GLY A 145 6.62 20.01 -12.36
C GLY A 145 5.33 20.03 -13.17
N GLN A 146 4.25 19.68 -12.47
CA GLN A 146 3.00 20.41 -12.51
C GLN A 146 2.30 20.19 -11.16
N ASP A 147 2.31 21.23 -10.33
CA ASP A 147 1.49 21.30 -9.12
C ASP A 147 0.02 21.19 -9.53
N LEU A 148 -0.55 20.00 -9.37
CA LEU A 148 -1.98 19.80 -9.52
C LEU A 148 -2.70 20.55 -8.38
N PRO A 149 -3.64 21.46 -8.70
CA PRO A 149 -4.29 22.28 -7.69
C PRO A 149 -5.13 21.39 -6.78
N HIS A 150 -4.77 21.36 -5.50
CA HIS A 150 -5.54 20.68 -4.46
C HIS A 150 -6.95 21.29 -4.35
N PRO A 151 -8.02 20.48 -4.32
CA PRO A 151 -9.36 21.00 -4.10
C PRO A 151 -9.44 21.66 -2.72
N ARG A 152 -9.64 22.98 -2.70
CA ARG A 152 -9.79 23.80 -1.49
C ARG A 152 -10.92 23.24 -0.63
N ARG A 153 -10.57 22.76 0.56
CA ARG A 153 -11.52 22.38 1.62
C ARG A 153 -12.43 23.57 1.95
N ARG A 154 -13.70 23.46 1.56
CA ARG A 154 -14.75 24.46 1.83
C ARG A 154 -14.94 24.57 3.35
N ARG A 155 -14.45 25.66 3.97
CA ARG A 155 -14.72 25.99 5.37
C ARG A 155 -16.23 26.22 5.52
N ARG A 156 -16.93 25.38 6.29
CA ARG A 156 -18.27 25.72 6.80
C ARG A 156 -18.10 26.85 7.83
N SER A 157 -18.41 28.08 7.43
CA SER A 157 -18.64 29.18 8.36
C SER A 157 -19.98 28.94 9.06
N GLY A 158 -19.94 28.43 10.29
CA GLY A 158 -21.10 28.43 11.17
C GLY A 158 -21.38 29.87 11.61
N LEU A 159 -22.49 30.43 11.11
CA LEU A 159 -23.08 31.67 11.61
C LEU A 159 -23.48 31.46 13.07
N LYS A 160 -22.81 32.15 14.00
CA LYS A 160 -23.37 32.42 15.34
C LYS A 160 -24.39 33.54 15.17
N ALA A 161 -25.67 33.24 15.36
CA ALA A 161 -26.68 34.26 15.63
C ALA A 161 -26.61 34.64 17.12
N PRO A 162 -26.66 35.94 17.49
CA PRO A 162 -26.84 36.34 18.87
C PRO A 162 -28.31 36.16 19.28
N ALA A 163 -28.54 35.61 20.47
CA ALA A 163 -29.85 35.63 21.10
C ALA A 163 -30.11 37.04 21.66
N HIS A 164 -31.30 37.58 21.36
CA HIS A 164 -31.87 38.74 22.02
C HIS A 164 -32.46 38.35 23.38
#